data_AF-A0A7C3CFW5-F1
#
_entry.id   AF-A0A7C3CFW5-F1
#
_cell.length_a   1.000
_cell.length_b   1.000
_cell.length_c   1.000
_cell.angle_alpha   90.00
_cell.angle_beta   90.00
_cell.angle_gamma   90.00
#
_symmetry.space_group_name_H-M   'P 1'
#
loop_
_entity.id
_entity.type
_entity.pdbx_description
1 polymer ?
#
loop_
_entity_poly.entity_id
_entity_poly.type
_entity_poly.pdbx_seq_one_letter_code
_entity_poly.pdbx_strand_id
1 'polypeptide(L)' 'MAKKGTAWIGTSGWTYGDWRGRFYPEDLKQEDFLLHYSKFF' A
#
# COMPACT_ATOMS: atom_id res chain seq x y z
N MET A 1 11.79 -4.34 -31.88
CA MET A 1 11.88 -4.50 -30.40
C MET A 1 10.64 -3.88 -29.79
N ALA A 2 9.93 -4.57 -28.90
CA ALA A 2 8.70 -4.03 -28.29
C ALA A 2 9.05 -2.90 -27.29
N LYS A 3 8.27 -1.82 -27.31
CA LYS A 3 8.44 -0.68 -26.40
C LYS A 3 7.95 -1.11 -25.01
N LYS A 4 8.80 -1.03 -23.98
CA LYS A 4 8.38 -1.23 -22.59
C LYS A 4 7.41 -0.11 -22.20
N GLY A 5 6.23 -0.48 -21.70
CA GLY A 5 5.26 0.43 -21.11
C GLY A 5 5.45 0.57 -19.59
N THR A 6 4.86 1.61 -19.02
CA THR A 6 4.77 1.79 -17.56
C THR A 6 3.50 1.11 -17.05
N ALA A 7 3.63 0.28 -16.02
CA ALA A 7 2.51 -0.35 -15.32
C ALA A 7 2.39 0.23 -13.91
N TRP A 8 1.17 0.54 -13.50
CA TRP A 8 0.85 0.95 -12.13
C TRP A 8 0.23 -0.23 -11.42
N ILE A 9 0.69 -0.50 -10.20
CA ILE A 9 0.25 -1.65 -9.40
C ILE A 9 -0.27 -1.18 -8.04
N GLY A 10 -1.27 -1.88 -7.51
CA GLY A 10 -1.86 -1.61 -6.21
C GLY A 10 -2.98 -2.59 -5.88
N THR A 11 -3.68 -2.35 -4.77
CA THR A 11 -4.76 -3.20 -4.26
C THR A 11 -6.11 -2.49 -4.31
N SER A 12 -7.19 -3.27 -4.27
CA SER A 12 -8.57 -2.76 -4.18
C SER A 12 -8.91 -2.30 -2.76
N GLY A 13 -8.21 -1.27 -2.27
CA GLY A 13 -8.35 -0.73 -0.92
C GLY A 13 -7.06 -0.81 -0.10
N TRP A 14 -7.05 -0.13 1.04
CA TRP A 14 -5.87 0.06 1.91
C TRP A 14 -6.22 0.08 3.41
N THR A 15 -7.45 -0.29 3.78
CA THR A 15 -7.94 -0.20 5.17
C THR A 15 -7.90 -1.54 5.91
N TYR A 16 -7.12 -2.50 5.41
CA TYR A 16 -7.08 -3.85 5.93
C TYR A 16 -6.34 -3.92 7.28
N GLY A 17 -7.09 -4.14 8.37
CA GLY A 17 -6.54 -4.23 9.73
C GLY A 17 -5.57 -5.41 9.92
N ASP A 18 -5.80 -6.52 9.23
CA ASP A 18 -4.97 -7.73 9.27
C ASP A 18 -3.55 -7.52 8.72
N TRP A 19 -3.29 -6.37 8.10
CA TRP A 19 -1.97 -5.98 7.62
C TRP A 19 -1.09 -5.38 8.73
N ARG A 20 -1.65 -5.08 9.91
CA ARG A 20 -0.84 -4.67 11.08
C ARG A 20 0.14 -5.76 11.48
N GLY A 21 1.34 -5.33 11.87
CA GLY A 21 2.46 -6.22 12.20
C GLY A 21 3.13 -6.89 11.00
N ARG A 22 2.58 -6.73 9.78
CA ARG A 22 3.13 -7.32 8.54
C ARG A 22 3.52 -6.27 7.52
N PHE A 23 2.61 -5.34 7.24
CA PHE A 23 2.82 -4.23 6.32
C PHE A 23 2.64 -2.89 7.03
N TYR A 24 1.59 -2.74 7.84
CA TYR A 24 1.44 -1.57 8.72
C TYR A 24 2.17 -1.82 10.05
N PRO A 25 2.92 -0.83 10.57
CA PRO A 25 3.40 -0.88 11.95
C PRO A 25 2.25 -1.13 12.93
N GLU A 26 2.55 -1.84 14.03
CA GLU A 26 1.55 -2.24 15.04
C GLU A 26 0.79 -1.05 15.65
N ASP A 27 1.49 0.06 15.87
CA ASP A 27 0.99 1.28 16.48
C ASP A 27 0.48 2.32 15.45
N LEU A 28 0.46 1.98 14.16
CA LEU A 28 0.00 2.90 13.13
C LEU A 28 -1.52 3.15 13.28
N LYS A 29 -1.86 4.44 13.38
CA LYS A 29 -3.26 4.88 13.38
C LYS A 29 -3.89 4.59 12.03
N GLN A 30 -5.16 4.20 12.05
CA GLN A 30 -5.89 3.84 10.82
C GLN A 30 -6.02 5.03 9.84
N GLU A 31 -6.12 6.25 10.36
CA GLU A 31 -6.14 7.48 9.54
C GLU A 31 -4.85 7.66 8.71
N ASP A 32 -3.73 7.11 9.18
CA ASP A 32 -2.43 7.17 8.52
C ASP A 32 -2.18 6.00 7.55
N PHE A 33 -3.09 5.03 7.44
CA PHE A 33 -2.90 3.85 6.59
C PHE A 33 -2.69 4.20 5.12
N LEU A 34 -3.46 5.16 4.60
CA LEU A 34 -3.33 5.62 3.22
C LEU A 34 -1.96 6.27 2.98
N LEU A 35 -1.53 7.15 3.89
CA LEU A 35 -0.25 7.83 3.81
C LEU A 35 0.93 6.85 3.90
N HIS A 36 0.78 5.78 4.69
CA HIS A 36 1.77 4.73 4.75
C HIS A 36 1.79 3.92 3.43
N TYR A 37 0.62 3.50 2.95
CA TYR A 37 0.46 2.72 1.73
C TYR A 37 1.04 3.43 0.49
N SER A 38 0.79 4.73 0.33
CA SER A 38 1.24 5.52 -0.84
C SER A 38 2.76 5.71 -0.94
N LYS A 39 3.53 5.25 0.06
CA LYS A 39 5.00 5.25 0.00
C LYS A 39 5.55 4.02 -0.71
N PHE A 40 4.73 2.99 -0.92
CA PHE A 40 5.13 1.71 -1.51
C PHE A 40 4.50 1.48 -2.88
N PHE A 41 3.29 2.01 -3.10
CA PHE A 41 2.50 1.88 -4.33
C PHE A 41 2.07 3.28 -4.79
#